data_AF-A0A9P6YKS6-F1
#
_entry.id   AF-A0A9P6YKS6-F1
#
_cell.length_a   1.000
_cell.length_b   1.000
_cell.length_c   1.000
_cell.angle_alpha   90.00
_cell.angle_beta   90.00
_cell.angle_gamma   90.00
#
_symmetry.space_group_name_H-M   'P 1'
#
loop_
_entity.id
_entity.type
_entity.pdbx_description
1 polymer ?
#
loop_
_entity_poly.entity_id
_entity_poly.type
_entity_poly.pdbx_seq_one_letter_code
_entity_poly.pdbx_strand_id
1 'polypeptide(L)'
;MVKVPDALSLAAMRHVSRQLGRRVGGSTGTNFIGVLQAAQWMREAGHHGSIVSILCDSGERYAQSYYDPAWYVRQGIDVERADAQLAAAVAGQGLPELPWSSLEAL
;
A
#
# COMPACT_ATOMS: atom_id res chain seq x y z
N MET A 1 -1.49 14.71 1.22
CA MET A 1 -2.41 13.64 0.76
C MET A 1 -1.86 13.00 -0.50
N VAL A 2 -1.71 11.67 -0.49
CA VAL A 2 -1.25 10.89 -1.64
C VAL A 2 -2.43 10.10 -2.20
N LYS A 3 -2.60 10.11 -3.52
CA LYS A 3 -3.61 9.32 -4.21
C LYS A 3 -3.02 7.98 -4.61
N VAL A 4 -3.49 6.90 -3.98
CA VAL A 4 -2.96 5.55 -4.19
C VAL A 4 -3.87 4.78 -5.15
N PRO A 5 -3.34 4.20 -6.24
CA PRO A 5 -4.11 3.31 -7.12
C PRO A 5 -4.63 2.08 -6.37
N ASP A 6 -5.86 1.66 -6.64
CA ASP A 6 -6.49 0.52 -5.98
C ASP A 6 -5.65 -0.76 -6.07
N ALA A 7 -5.09 -1.06 -7.25
CA ALA A 7 -4.23 -2.22 -7.45
C ALA A 7 -3.05 -2.25 -6.48
N LEU A 8 -2.41 -1.09 -6.27
CA LEU A 8 -1.27 -0.93 -5.38
C LEU A 8 -1.68 -1.00 -3.90
N SER A 9 -2.82 -0.39 -3.54
CA SER A 9 -3.42 -0.53 -2.20
C SER A 9 -3.72 -1.99 -1.87
N LEU A 10 -4.27 -2.76 -2.80
CA LEU A 10 -4.60 -4.16 -2.59
C LEU A 10 -3.35 -5.06 -2.56
N ALA A 11 -2.33 -4.77 -3.36
CA ALA A 11 -1.02 -5.41 -3.23
C ALA A 11 -0.44 -5.18 -1.83
N ALA A 12 -0.46 -3.93 -1.35
CA ALA A 12 0.03 -3.56 -0.03
C ALA A 12 -0.77 -4.25 1.09
N MET A 13 -2.09 -4.32 0.96
CA MET A 13 -2.96 -5.08 1.87
C MET A 13 -2.53 -6.54 1.96
N ARG A 14 -2.37 -7.24 0.82
CA ARG A 14 -1.91 -8.64 0.79
C ARG A 14 -0.54 -8.81 1.43
N HIS A 15 0.40 -7.91 1.16
CA HIS A 15 1.73 -7.93 1.77
C HIS A 15 1.67 -7.80 3.29
N VAL A 16 1.00 -6.76 3.80
CA VAL A 16 0.84 -6.53 5.24
C VAL A 16 0.17 -7.72 5.92
N SER A 17 -0.85 -8.31 5.29
CA SER A 17 -1.50 -9.50 5.82
C SER A 17 -0.57 -10.70 5.95
N ARG A 18 0.31 -10.93 4.96
CA ARG A 18 1.33 -11.99 5.05
C ARG A 18 2.33 -11.72 6.18
N GLN A 19 2.78 -10.48 6.34
CA GLN A 19 3.74 -10.10 7.39
C GLN A 19 3.15 -10.25 8.80
N LEU A 20 1.88 -9.89 9.00
CA LEU A 20 1.23 -9.93 10.31
C LEU A 20 0.58 -11.29 10.64
N GLY A 21 0.49 -12.21 9.67
CA GLY A 21 -0.24 -13.46 9.84
C GLY A 21 -1.75 -13.29 10.04
N ARG A 22 -2.33 -12.14 9.65
CA ARG A 22 -3.78 -11.88 9.75
C ARG A 22 -4.31 -11.03 8.60
N ARG A 23 -5.59 -11.21 8.26
CA ARG A 23 -6.26 -10.45 7.19
C ARG A 23 -6.56 -9.01 7.63
N VAL A 24 -6.16 -8.03 6.81
CA VAL A 24 -6.47 -6.60 6.98
C VAL A 24 -7.30 -6.07 5.80
N GLY A 25 -7.98 -4.94 5.97
CA GLY A 25 -8.74 -4.29 4.89
C GLY A 25 -7.89 -3.47 3.93
N GLY A 26 -8.46 -3.13 2.77
CA GLY A 26 -7.75 -2.43 1.68
C GLY A 26 -7.18 -1.05 2.08
N SER A 27 -7.86 -0.33 2.97
CA SER A 27 -7.41 0.97 3.51
C SER A 27 -6.11 0.86 4.33
N THR A 28 -5.87 -0.29 4.96
CA THR A 28 -4.58 -0.58 5.59
C THR A 28 -3.45 -0.63 4.55
N GLY A 29 -3.73 -1.20 3.38
CA GLY A 29 -2.81 -1.19 2.26
C GLY A 29 -2.53 0.22 1.72
N THR A 30 -3.57 1.04 1.55
CA THR A 30 -3.42 2.47 1.21
C THR A 30 -2.52 3.20 2.20
N ASN A 31 -2.76 3.01 3.50
CA ASN A 31 -1.95 3.60 4.56
C ASN A 31 -0.50 3.12 4.50
N PHE A 32 -0.27 1.85 4.18
CA PHE A 32 1.09 1.30 4.05
C PHE A 32 1.86 1.88 2.86
N ILE A 33 1.20 2.16 1.74
CA ILE A 33 1.82 2.92 0.64
C ILE A 33 2.21 4.34 1.10
N GLY A 34 1.37 4.99 1.90
CA GLY A 34 1.72 6.26 2.53
C GLY A 34 2.95 6.17 3.45
N VAL A 35 3.09 5.07 4.20
CA VAL A 35 4.29 4.80 5.02
C VAL A 35 5.53 4.67 4.16
N LEU A 36 5.47 3.90 3.06
CA LEU A 36 6.59 3.74 2.14
C LEU A 36 6.99 5.07 1.49
N GLN A 37 6.02 5.91 1.10
CA GLN A 37 6.27 7.25 0.56
C GLN A 37 6.94 8.16 1.59
N ALA A 38 6.46 8.16 2.83
CA ALA A 38 7.06 8.94 3.92
C ALA A 38 8.48 8.45 4.24
N ALA A 39 8.72 7.14 4.26
CA ALA A 39 10.05 6.56 4.48
C ALA A 39 11.03 6.93 3.37
N GLN A 40 10.58 6.92 2.12
CA GLN A 40 11.38 7.35 0.98
C GLN A 40 11.77 8.84 1.12
N TRP A 41 10.80 9.71 1.39
CA TRP A 41 11.06 11.14 1.58
C TRP A 41 11.99 11.40 2.77
N MET A 42 11.76 10.76 3.92
CA MET A 42 12.64 10.89 5.09
C MET A 42 14.07 10.50 4.76
N ARG A 43 14.26 9.39 4.03
CA ARG A 43 15.59 8.95 3.58
C ARG A 43 16.26 9.96 2.64
N GLU A 44 15.53 10.50 1.68
CA GLU A 44 16.02 11.51 0.73
C GLU A 44 16.40 12.83 1.43
N ALA A 45 15.62 13.22 2.45
CA ALA A 45 15.86 14.42 3.24
C ALA A 45 16.87 14.21 4.41
N GLY A 46 17.40 12.99 4.59
CA GLY A 46 18.29 12.67 5.72
C GLY A 46 17.61 12.74 7.09
N HIS A 47 16.28 12.63 7.15
CA HIS A 47 15.51 12.59 8.38
C HIS A 47 15.43 11.18 8.97
N HIS A 48 15.59 11.10 10.29
CA HIS A 48 15.51 9.85 11.05
C HIS A 48 14.34 9.91 12.03
N GLY A 49 13.67 8.78 12.24
CA GLY A 49 12.54 8.69 13.17
C GLY A 49 11.64 7.50 12.87
N SER A 50 10.53 7.43 13.61
CA SER A 50 9.52 6.40 13.43
C SER A 50 8.34 6.92 12.63
N ILE A 51 7.81 6.08 11.73
CA ILE A 51 6.55 6.35 11.03
C ILE A 51 5.47 5.52 11.70
N VAL A 52 4.37 6.17 12.10
CA VAL A 52 3.21 5.52 12.71
C VAL A 52 2.09 5.47 11.70
N SER A 53 1.38 4.35 11.66
CA SER A 53 0.23 4.15 10.78
C SER A 53 -0.87 3.36 11.50
N ILE A 54 -2.07 3.39 10.94
CA ILE A 54 -3.26 2.75 11.51
C ILE A 54 -3.67 1.57 10.62
N LEU A 55 -3.81 0.40 11.24
CA LEU A 55 -4.53 -0.72 10.64
C LEU A 55 -6.02 -0.42 10.81
N CYS A 56 -6.75 -0.29 9.71
CA CYS A 56 -8.12 0.22 9.73
C CYS A 56 -9.12 -0.84 10.20
N ASP A 57 -9.60 -1.69 9.31
CA ASP A 57 -10.56 -2.74 9.63
C ASP A 57 -10.04 -4.14 9.29
N SER A 58 -10.76 -5.14 9.79
CA SER A 58 -10.44 -6.55 9.57
C SER A 58 -10.69 -6.95 8.11
N GLY A 59 -9.77 -7.75 7.57
CA GLY A 59 -9.87 -8.27 6.22
C GLY A 59 -11.02 -9.26 6.01
N GLU A 60 -11.62 -9.81 7.08
CA GLU A 60 -12.74 -10.75 7.00
C GLU A 60 -13.96 -10.17 6.26
N ARG A 61 -14.15 -8.84 6.32
CA ARG A 61 -15.22 -8.13 5.60
C ARG A 61 -15.10 -8.24 4.07
N TYR A 62 -13.93 -8.59 3.57
CA TYR A 62 -13.58 -8.59 2.15
C TYR A 62 -13.34 -10.00 1.60
N ALA A 63 -13.85 -11.04 2.29
CA ALA A 63 -13.68 -12.44 1.90
C ALA A 63 -14.18 -12.73 0.48
N GLN A 64 -15.24 -12.04 0.03
CA GLN A 64 -15.85 -12.20 -1.31
C GLN A 64 -15.35 -11.17 -2.34
N SER A 65 -14.37 -10.34 -1.99
CA SER A 65 -13.78 -9.34 -2.88
C SER A 65 -12.24 -9.40 -2.85
N TYR A 66 -11.59 -8.62 -1.98
CA TYR A 66 -10.13 -8.45 -1.98
C TYR A 66 -9.36 -9.73 -1.66
N TYR A 67 -10.01 -10.73 -1.05
CA TYR A 67 -9.45 -12.06 -0.78
C TYR A 67 -9.96 -13.16 -1.72
N ASP A 68 -10.75 -12.81 -2.74
CA ASP A 68 -11.15 -13.70 -3.84
C ASP A 68 -10.30 -13.42 -5.08
N PRO A 69 -9.37 -14.32 -5.49
CA PRO A 69 -8.56 -14.13 -6.70
C PRO A 69 -9.41 -13.90 -7.96
N ALA A 70 -10.58 -14.54 -8.07
CA ALA A 70 -11.45 -14.37 -9.24
C ALA A 70 -12.07 -12.97 -9.30
N TRP A 71 -12.20 -12.28 -8.16
CA TRP A 71 -12.68 -10.90 -8.12
C TRP A 71 -11.73 -9.95 -8.84
N TYR A 72 -10.41 -10.11 -8.69
CA TYR A 72 -9.41 -9.28 -9.38
C TYR A 72 -9.54 -9.36 -10.90
N VAL A 73 -9.73 -10.58 -11.43
CA VAL A 73 -9.97 -10.80 -12.86
C VAL A 73 -11.23 -10.07 -13.32
N ARG A 74 -12.33 -10.19 -12.56
CA ARG A 74 -13.59 -9.48 -12.87
C ARG A 74 -13.46 -7.96 -12.83
N GLN A 75 -12.58 -7.41 -11.99
CA GLN A 75 -12.33 -5.97 -11.89
C GLN A 75 -11.25 -5.47 -12.87
N GLY A 76 -10.60 -6.35 -13.64
CA GLY A 76 -9.51 -5.97 -14.54
C GLY A 76 -8.28 -5.44 -13.80
N ILE A 77 -8.05 -5.89 -12.57
CA ILE A 77 -6.90 -5.45 -11.76
C ILE A 77 -5.68 -6.33 -12.08
N ASP A 78 -4.61 -5.70 -12.56
CA ASP A 78 -3.33 -6.34 -12.80
C ASP A 78 -2.58 -6.58 -11.47
N VAL A 79 -2.77 -7.78 -10.93
CA VAL A 79 -2.19 -8.22 -9.65
C VAL A 79 -0.69 -8.36 -9.74
N GLU A 80 -0.18 -8.94 -10.82
CA GLU A 80 1.25 -9.25 -10.98
C GLU A 80 2.08 -7.97 -11.04
N ARG A 81 1.65 -6.99 -11.86
CA ARG A 81 2.31 -5.69 -11.93
C ARG A 81 2.29 -4.98 -10.58
N ALA A 82 1.14 -4.96 -9.89
CA ALA A 82 1.02 -4.27 -8.61
C ALA A 82 1.88 -4.93 -7.51
N ASP A 83 1.93 -6.26 -7.47
CA ASP A 83 2.78 -7.01 -6.54
C ASP A 83 4.28 -6.76 -6.82
N ALA A 84 4.68 -6.70 -8.09
CA ALA A 84 6.05 -6.37 -8.49
C ALA A 84 6.44 -4.93 -8.08
N GLN A 85 5.57 -3.95 -8.33
CA GLN A 85 5.79 -2.56 -7.92
C GLN A 85 5.93 -2.43 -6.40
N LEU A 86 5.07 -3.12 -5.64
CA LEU A 86 5.17 -3.13 -4.19
C LEU A 86 6.45 -3.81 -3.70
N ALA A 87 6.83 -4.94 -4.27
CA ALA A 87 8.04 -5.66 -3.88
C ALA A 87 9.29 -4.78 -4.06
N ALA A 88 9.38 -4.06 -5.20
CA ALA A 88 10.44 -3.08 -5.44
C ALA A 88 10.43 -1.96 -4.38
N ALA A 89 9.27 -1.39 -4.07
CA ALA A 89 9.14 -0.34 -3.06
C ALA A 89 9.56 -0.80 -1.66
N VAL A 90 9.15 -2.00 -1.24
CA VAL A 90 9.56 -2.60 0.05
C VAL A 90 11.08 -2.89 0.08
N ALA A 91 11.67 -3.25 -1.05
CA ALA A 91 13.12 -3.39 -1.20
C ALA A 91 13.88 -2.04 -1.26
N GLY A 92 13.17 -0.92 -1.14
CA GLY A 92 13.74 0.42 -1.09
C GLY A 92 13.99 1.06 -2.46
N GLN A 93 13.57 0.43 -3.56
CA GLN A 93 13.75 0.91 -4.93
C GLN A 93 12.79 2.03 -5.32
N GLY A 94 11.91 2.44 -4.39
CA GLY A 94 10.97 3.54 -4.56
C GLY A 94 9.60 3.09 -5.05
N LEU A 95 8.62 3.97 -4.88
CA LEU A 95 7.26 3.79 -5.40
C LEU A 95 7.15 4.31 -6.84
N PRO A 96 6.16 3.85 -7.63
CA PRO A 96 5.77 4.58 -8.84
C PRO A 96 5.38 6.02 -8.48
N GLU A 97 5.43 6.94 -9.44
CA GLU A 97 4.98 8.30 -9.21
C GLU A 97 3.49 8.31 -8.80
N LEU A 98 3.22 8.82 -7.59
CA LEU A 98 1.87 8.93 -7.05
C LEU A 98 1.43 10.39 -7.04
N PRO A 99 0.23 10.71 -7.56
CA PRO A 99 -0.30 12.05 -7.44
C PRO A 99 -0.39 12.45 -5.97
N TRP A 100 0.20 13.57 -5.61
CA TRP A 100 0.16 14.10 -4.25
C TRP A 100 -0.31 15.55 -4.24
N SER A 101 -1.00 15.90 -3.18
CA SER A 101 -1.42 17.27 -2.87
C SER A 101 -1.13 17.51 -1.40
N SER A 102 -0.37 18.55 -1.10
CA SER A 102 -0.08 18.97 0.26
C SER A 102 -0.61 20.37 0.51
N LEU A 103 -1.00 20.65 1.75
CA LEU A 103 -1.32 22.01 2.20
C LEU A 103 -0.05 22.82 2.51
N GLU A 104 1.10 22.14 2.61
CA GLU A 104 2.41 22.73 2.87
C GLU A 104 3.41 22.25 1.80
N ALA A 105 4.33 23.11 1.35
CA ALA A 105 5.42 22.67 0.50
C ALA A 105 6.41 21.84 1.35
N LEU A 106 6.76 20.64 0.87
CA LEU A 106 7.84 19.83 1.43
C LEU A 106 9.20 20.33 0.94
#